data_AF-A0A937NNW4-F1
#
_entry.id   AF-A0A937NNW4-F1
#
_cell.length_a   1.000
_cell.length_b   1.000
_cell.length_c   1.000
_cell.angle_alpha   90.00
_cell.angle_beta   90.00
_cell.angle_gamma   90.00
#
_symmetry.space_group_name_H-M   'P 1'
#
loop_
_entity.id
_entity.type
_entity.pdbx_description
1 polymer ?
#
loop_
_entity_poly.entity_id
_entity_poly.type
_entity_poly.pdbx_seq_one_letter_code
_entity_poly.pdbx_strand_id
1 'polypeptide(L)'
;MSTETTIEQRSAIGKLIRFCLENKLVVGLFAAAVVFAGILVAPFEWNVGGLQRYPVAVDAIPDIGENQQIVFTQWMGRSPQDVEDQI
;
A
#
# COMPACT_ATOMS: atom_id res chain seq x y z
N MET A 1 14.53 38.17 -25.58
CA MET A 1 14.92 36.80 -25.92
C MET A 1 13.73 35.90 -25.66
N SER A 2 12.91 35.68 -26.68
CA SER A 2 11.71 34.85 -26.61
C SER A 2 12.11 33.40 -26.36
N THR A 3 11.82 32.87 -25.17
CA THR A 3 12.01 31.46 -24.85
C THR A 3 11.05 30.62 -25.69
N GLU A 4 11.51 30.16 -26.85
CA GLU A 4 10.80 29.15 -27.63
C GLU A 4 10.76 27.85 -26.82
N THR A 5 9.62 27.57 -26.21
CA THR A 5 9.37 26.28 -25.56
C THR A 5 9.37 25.17 -26.60
N THR A 6 10.20 24.15 -26.40
CA THR A 6 10.26 22.96 -27.27
C THR A 6 8.91 22.22 -27.27
N ILE A 7 8.65 21.41 -28.30
CA ILE A 7 7.40 20.63 -28.43
C ILE A 7 7.17 19.78 -27.16
N GLU A 8 8.24 19.19 -26.62
CA GLU A 8 8.25 18.45 -25.36
C GLU A 8 7.77 19.28 -24.15
N GLN A 9 8.11 20.57 -24.07
CA GLN A 9 7.66 21.45 -22.99
C GLN A 9 6.18 21.83 -23.08
N ARG A 10 5.56 21.70 -24.27
CA ARG A 10 4.11 21.96 -24.45
C ARG A 10 3.25 20.77 -24.04
N SER A 11 3.85 19.58 -23.90
CA SER A 11 3.18 18.38 -23.41
C SER A 11 2.65 18.57 -21.98
N ALA A 12 1.66 17.77 -21.58
CA ALA A 12 1.13 17.81 -20.22
C ALA A 12 2.21 17.53 -19.16
N ILE A 13 3.13 16.59 -19.47
CA ILE A 13 4.27 16.25 -18.61
C ILE A 13 5.23 17.43 -18.51
N GLY A 14 5.55 18.08 -19.63
CA GLY A 14 6.42 19.27 -19.65
C GLY A 14 5.86 20.40 -18.79
N LYS A 15 4.55 20.65 -18.85
CA LYS A 15 3.86 21.62 -17.99
C LYS A 15 3.90 21.25 -16.51
N LEU A 16 3.73 19.96 -16.19
CA LEU A 16 3.82 19.47 -14.81
C LEU A 16 5.23 19.65 -14.24
N ILE A 17 6.26 19.26 -15.01
CA ILE A 17 7.66 19.43 -14.59
C ILE A 17 7.96 20.91 -14.39
N ARG A 18 7.53 21.77 -15.32
CA ARG A 18 7.69 23.22 -15.20
C ARG A 18 7.01 23.78 -13.95
N PHE A 19 5.78 23.36 -13.67
CA PHE A 19 5.07 23.73 -12.44
C PHE A 19 5.87 23.35 -11.19
N CYS A 20 6.41 22.13 -11.15
CA CYS A 20 7.24 21.67 -10.03
C CYS A 20 8.54 22.49 -9.88
N LEU A 21 9.17 22.87 -10.99
CA LEU A 21 10.40 23.67 -10.99
C LEU A 21 10.17 25.14 -10.60
N GLU A 22 9.02 25.72 -10.98
CA GLU A 22 8.67 27.10 -10.66
C GLU A 22 8.13 27.22 -9.22
N ASN A 23 7.35 26.25 -8.75
CA ASN A 23 6.71 26.26 -7.43
C ASN A 23 7.46 25.39 -6.41
N LYS A 24 8.76 25.61 -6.27
CA LYS A 24 9.66 24.80 -5.41
C LYS A 24 9.16 24.68 -3.97
N LEU A 25 8.57 25.75 -3.42
CA LEU A 25 8.02 25.75 -2.06
C LEU A 25 6.82 24.80 -1.94
N VAL A 26 5.89 24.83 -2.91
CA VAL A 26 4.73 23.93 -2.93
C VAL A 26 5.18 22.48 -3.01
N VAL A 27 6.14 22.18 -3.88
CA VAL A 27 6.71 20.84 -4.02
C VAL A 27 7.42 20.40 -2.73
N GLY A 28 8.19 21.29 -2.11
CA GLY A 28 8.87 21.02 -0.84
C GLY A 28 7.89 20.71 0.29
N LEU A 29 6.81 21.49 0.42
CA LEU A 29 5.76 21.25 1.41
C LEU A 29 5.02 19.94 1.14
N PHE A 30 4.70 19.65 -0.11
CA PHE A 30 4.07 18.38 -0.49
C PHE A 30 4.96 17.19 -0.15
N ALA A 31 6.25 17.25 -0.49
CA ALA A 31 7.21 16.22 -0.16
C ALA A 31 7.33 16.03 1.37
N ALA A 32 7.41 17.13 2.13
CA ALA A 32 7.43 17.07 3.59
C ALA A 32 6.16 16.45 4.16
N ALA A 33 4.98 16.77 3.60
CA ALA A 33 3.71 16.18 4.01
C ALA A 33 3.68 14.67 3.76
N VAL A 34 4.18 14.21 2.60
CA VAL A 34 4.28 12.78 2.27
C VAL A 34 5.23 12.06 3.23
N VAL A 35 6.39 12.63 3.52
CA VAL A 35 7.36 12.07 4.48
C VAL A 35 6.75 12.01 5.88
N PHE A 36 6.10 13.08 6.32
CA PHE A 36 5.43 13.14 7.62
C PHE A 36 4.32 12.08 7.74
N ALA A 37 3.46 11.96 6.71
CA ALA A 37 2.45 10.91 6.65
C ALA A 37 3.09 9.51 6.72
N GLY A 38 4.19 9.30 6.00
CA GLY A 38 4.98 8.07 6.05
C GLY A 38 5.49 7.74 7.45
N ILE A 39 5.99 8.72 8.20
CA ILE A 39 6.44 8.53 9.60
C ILE A 39 5.28 8.09 10.50
N LEU A 40 4.09 8.65 10.32
CA LEU A 40 2.92 8.31 11.13
C LEU A 40 2.47 6.86 10.91
N VAL A 41 2.55 6.35 9.67
CA VAL A 41 2.03 5.02 9.30
C VAL A 41 3.10 3.94 9.14
N ALA A 42 4.38 4.31 9.20
CA ALA A 42 5.48 3.34 9.06
C ALA A 42 5.33 2.21 10.10
N PRO A 43 5.55 0.94 9.70
CA PRO A 43 5.34 -0.22 10.58
C PRO A 43 6.43 -0.40 11.64
N PHE A 44 7.50 0.42 11.59
CA PHE A 44 8.65 0.30 12.46
C PHE A 44 8.46 1.06 13.78
N GLU A 45 8.95 0.46 14.87
CA GLU A 45 9.03 0.99 16.24
C GLU A 45 10.03 2.16 16.35
N TRP A 46 9.74 3.30 15.73
CA TRP A 46 10.55 4.52 15.90
C TRP A 46 10.08 5.33 17.09
N ASN A 47 11.02 5.70 17.96
CA ASN A 47 10.78 6.63 19.06
C ASN A 47 10.77 8.07 18.52
N VAL A 48 9.58 8.54 18.17
CA VAL A 48 9.33 9.92 17.71
C VAL A 48 8.80 10.82 18.83
N GLY A 49 9.00 10.45 20.09
CA GLY A 49 8.52 11.19 21.25
C GLY A 49 6.99 11.16 21.39
N GLY A 50 6.38 12.30 21.76
CA GLY A 50 4.94 12.42 22.08
C GLY A 50 3.99 12.46 20.87
N LEU A 51 4.44 12.05 19.69
CA LEU A 51 3.62 12.04 18.48
C LEU A 51 2.77 10.76 18.42
N GLN A 52 1.45 10.90 18.30
CA GLN A 52 0.56 9.75 18.10
C GLN A 52 0.80 9.12 16.73
N ARG A 53 1.07 7.81 16.69
CA ARG A 53 1.32 7.05 15.47
C ARG A 53 0.23 6.00 15.21
N TYR A 54 0.10 5.62 13.95
CA TYR A 54 -0.85 4.60 13.47
C TYR A 54 -0.12 3.63 12.53
N PRO A 55 0.82 2.83 13.05
CA PRO A 55 1.65 1.95 12.23
C PRO A 55 0.77 0.91 11.50
N VAL A 56 1.08 0.66 10.23
CA VAL A 56 0.47 -0.42 9.46
C VAL A 56 0.91 -1.76 10.06
N ALA A 57 -0.04 -2.69 10.22
CA ALA A 57 0.25 -4.03 10.70
C ALA A 57 1.15 -4.78 9.70
N VAL A 58 2.16 -5.48 10.21
CA VAL A 58 3.06 -6.30 9.41
C VAL A 58 3.07 -7.72 9.97
N ASP A 59 3.09 -8.69 9.07
CA ASP A 59 3.28 -10.10 9.41
C ASP A 59 4.67 -10.56 8.94
N ALA A 60 5.22 -11.56 9.63
CA ALA A 60 6.47 -12.20 9.26
C ALA A 60 6.30 -13.12 8.05
N ILE A 61 5.09 -13.63 7.82
CA ILE A 61 4.79 -14.58 6.74
C ILE A 61 3.92 -13.88 5.71
N PRO A 62 4.30 -13.87 4.41
CA PRO A 62 3.42 -13.36 3.37
C PRO A 62 2.22 -14.29 3.16
N ASP A 63 1.09 -13.73 2.73
CA ASP A 63 -0.10 -14.51 2.38
C ASP A 63 0.18 -15.41 1.16
N ILE A 64 0.56 -16.66 1.43
CA ILE A 64 0.87 -17.69 0.41
C ILE A 64 -0.18 -18.80 0.35
N GLY A 65 -1.17 -18.77 1.26
CA GLY A 65 -2.23 -19.77 1.30
C GLY A 65 -3.09 -19.70 0.05
N GLU A 66 -3.40 -20.85 -0.53
CA GLU A 66 -4.45 -20.93 -1.55
C GLU A 66 -5.81 -20.57 -0.90
N ASN A 67 -6.71 -19.97 -1.69
CA ASN A 67 -8.07 -19.69 -1.24
C ASN A 67 -8.86 -21.01 -1.12
N GLN A 68 -8.70 -21.70 0.01
CA GLN A 68 -9.34 -22.98 0.29
C GLN A 68 -10.68 -22.79 1.00
N GLN A 69 -11.70 -23.48 0.49
CA GLN A 69 -12.96 -23.64 1.21
C GLN A 69 -12.98 -25.02 1.85
N ILE A 70 -13.07 -25.05 3.18
CA ILE A 70 -13.15 -26.30 3.94
C ILE A 70 -14.63 -26.57 4.24
N VAL A 71 -15.13 -27.71 3.75
CA VAL A 71 -16.45 -28.24 4.11
C VAL A 71 -16.23 -29.40 5.06
N PHE A 72 -16.77 -29.28 6.27
CA PHE A 72 -16.65 -30.30 7.30
C PHE A 72 -18.05 -30.71 7.77
N THR A 73 -18.30 -32.01 7.82
CA THR A 73 -19.51 -32.58 8.40
C THR A 73 -19.15 -33.73 9.33
N GLN A 74 -19.84 -33.81 10.47
CA GLN A 74 -19.62 -34.86 11.45
C GLN A 74 -20.62 -36.00 11.23
N TRP A 75 -20.13 -37.23 11.08
CA TRP A 75 -20.97 -38.43 11.12
C TRP A 75 -20.42 -39.46 12.08
N MET A 76 -20.93 -39.44 13.30
CA MET A 76 -20.48 -40.33 14.37
C MET A 76 -21.06 -41.74 14.22
N GLY A 77 -20.22 -42.75 14.44
CA GLY A 77 -20.67 -44.16 14.51
C GLY A 77 -20.93 -44.84 13.17
N ARG A 78 -20.35 -44.34 12.07
CA ARG A 78 -20.35 -44.99 10.75
C ARG A 78 -18.94 -45.39 10.35
N SER A 79 -18.84 -46.44 9.52
CA SER A 79 -17.53 -46.86 9.00
C SER A 79 -17.00 -45.81 8.01
N PRO A 80 -15.67 -45.70 7.82
CA PRO A 80 -15.11 -44.77 6.85
C PRO A 80 -15.67 -44.95 5.44
N GLN A 81 -15.97 -46.18 5.03
CA GLN A 81 -16.64 -46.49 3.77
C GLN A 81 -18.07 -45.93 3.73
N ASP A 82 -18.85 -46.16 4.79
CA ASP A 82 -20.22 -45.64 4.85
C ASP A 82 -20.27 -44.11 4.81
N VAL A 83 -19.24 -43.43 5.33
CA VAL A 83 -19.14 -41.98 5.28
C VAL A 83 -18.81 -41.51 3.86
N GLU A 84 -17.83 -42.12 3.19
CA GLU A 84 -17.47 -41.79 1.80
C GLU A 84 -18.61 -42.08 0.81
N ASP A 85 -19.37 -43.15 1.04
CA ASP A 85 -20.44 -43.58 0.14
C ASP A 85 -21.73 -42.74 0.30
N GLN A 86 -21.89 -42.01 1.42
CA GLN A 86 -23.15 -41.31 1.78
C GLN A 86 -23.02 -39.81 2.03
N ILE A 87 -21.81 -39.26 2.07
CA ILE A 87 -21.51 -37.82 2.24
C ILE A 87 -20.58 -37.38 1.12
#